data_AF-R7V9T1-F1
#
_entry.id   AF-R7V9T1-F1
#
_cell.length_a   1.000
_cell.length_b   1.000
_cell.length_c   1.000
_cell.angle_alpha   90.00
_cell.angle_beta   90.00
_cell.angle_gamma   90.00
#
_symmetry.space_group_name_H-M   'P 1'
#
loop_
_entity.id
_entity.type
_entity.pdbx_description
1 polymer ?
#
loop_
_entity_poly.entity_id
_entity_poly.type
_entity_poly.pdbx_seq_one_letter_code
_entity_poly.pdbx_strand_id
1 'polypeptide(L)'
;MASIDLRVVEANRITWFIYLTNWSFLFYVVMLIIQAVLAIKALVKRNRRTHALGAEITDGASLPWYTKMQWVFYNIGSDAALNVTVIFYAYFVSPGDYVHPVDFHTHGINGGMVIVDLFITGHPVRPLHVFHSLLMTVIYLIFSVIYTMAGGTNGVSKNYIYVYFDWKEDPGMATVHALVFCVFSVVIAWVVICGCYVLRQLLHQCLTKETKDDNVECVDVTVSTAEK
;
A
#
# COMPACT_ATOMS: atom_id res chain seq x y z
N MET A 1 -25.28 31.38 11.70
CA MET A 1 -24.41 30.84 10.63
C MET A 1 -22.98 31.08 11.07
N ALA A 2 -22.23 30.05 11.44
CA ALA A 2 -20.82 30.20 11.80
C ALA A 2 -20.06 30.59 10.53
N SER A 3 -19.43 31.77 10.52
CA SER A 3 -18.49 32.14 9.47
C SER A 3 -17.32 31.18 9.54
N ILE A 4 -17.22 30.30 8.55
CA ILE A 4 -16.06 29.43 8.38
C ILE A 4 -14.86 30.35 8.16
N ASP A 5 -13.95 30.39 9.15
CA ASP A 5 -12.74 31.19 9.06
C ASP A 5 -11.87 30.65 7.92
N LEU A 6 -11.73 31.44 6.86
CA LEU A 6 -10.94 31.09 5.69
C LEU A 6 -9.48 30.80 6.07
N ARG A 7 -8.95 31.40 7.14
CA ARG A 7 -7.60 31.12 7.63
C ARG A 7 -7.49 29.72 8.23
N VAL A 8 -8.52 29.28 8.95
CA VAL A 8 -8.59 27.91 9.47
C VAL A 8 -8.73 26.91 8.32
N VAL A 9 -9.53 27.23 7.31
CA VAL A 9 -9.68 26.38 6.11
C VAL A 9 -8.39 26.33 5.29
N GLU A 10 -7.72 27.44 5.05
CA GLU A 10 -6.45 27.51 4.31
C GLU A 10 -5.31 26.82 5.07
N ALA A 11 -5.22 27.05 6.39
CA ALA A 11 -4.30 26.32 7.25
C ALA A 11 -4.55 24.81 7.14
N ASN A 12 -5.81 24.36 7.23
CA ASN A 12 -6.17 22.95 7.08
C ASN A 12 -5.75 22.37 5.72
N ARG A 13 -5.84 23.13 4.62
CA ARG A 13 -5.42 22.67 3.28
C ARG A 13 -3.91 22.49 3.16
N ILE A 14 -3.12 23.44 3.67
CA ILE A 14 -1.66 23.35 3.59
C ILE A 14 -1.15 22.29 4.57
N THR A 15 -1.73 22.21 5.77
CA THR A 15 -1.36 21.19 6.76
C THR A 15 -1.70 19.78 6.28
N TRP A 16 -2.58 19.61 5.30
CA TRP A 16 -2.84 18.29 4.72
C TRP A 16 -1.53 17.61 4.27
N PHE A 17 -0.62 18.36 3.64
CA PHE A 17 0.63 17.82 3.13
C PHE A 17 1.69 17.53 4.20
N ILE A 18 1.45 17.84 5.47
CA ILE A 18 2.44 17.55 6.53
C ILE A 18 2.19 16.20 7.19
N TYR A 19 0.98 15.64 7.07
CA TYR A 19 0.61 14.40 7.75
C TYR A 19 1.02 13.16 6.95
N LEU A 20 1.69 12.22 7.62
CA LEU A 20 2.08 10.91 7.06
C LEU A 20 0.88 10.14 6.49
N THR A 21 -0.27 10.20 7.18
CA THR A 21 -1.50 9.54 6.71
C THR A 21 -1.91 10.04 5.33
N ASN A 22 -1.74 11.34 5.06
CA ASN A 22 -2.07 11.93 3.77
C ASN A 22 -1.05 11.59 2.69
N TRP A 23 0.23 11.45 3.06
CA TRP A 23 1.25 10.92 2.15
C TRP A 23 0.95 9.48 1.75
N SER A 24 0.53 8.64 2.70
CA SER A 24 0.05 7.28 2.43
C SER A 24 -1.08 7.28 1.39
N PHE A 25 -2.10 8.12 1.58
CA PHE A 25 -3.17 8.29 0.60
C PHE A 25 -2.67 8.74 -0.78
N LEU A 26 -1.78 9.73 -0.83
CA LEU A 26 -1.22 10.23 -2.08
C LEU A 26 -0.47 9.14 -2.83
N PHE A 27 0.39 8.38 -2.15
CA PHE A 27 1.13 7.27 -2.75
C PHE A 27 0.19 6.17 -3.24
N TYR A 28 -0.84 5.84 -2.47
CA TYR A 28 -1.83 4.85 -2.85
C TYR A 28 -2.62 5.27 -4.11
N VAL A 29 -3.09 6.52 -4.17
CA VAL A 29 -3.80 7.05 -5.35
C VAL A 29 -2.88 7.08 -6.57
N VAL A 30 -1.64 7.57 -6.43
CA VAL A 30 -0.65 7.59 -7.51
C VAL A 30 -0.37 6.17 -8.01
N MET A 31 -0.20 5.22 -7.09
CA MET A 31 -0.04 3.80 -7.42
C MET A 31 -1.22 3.30 -8.26
N LEU A 32 -2.47 3.51 -7.81
CA LEU A 32 -3.67 3.06 -8.52
C LEU A 32 -3.77 3.65 -9.93
N ILE A 33 -3.45 4.94 -10.09
CA ILE A 33 -3.45 5.60 -11.41
C ILE A 33 -2.40 4.95 -12.32
N ILE A 34 -1.18 4.73 -11.82
CA ILE A 34 -0.12 4.09 -12.62
C ILE A 34 -0.54 2.66 -12.98
N GLN A 35 -1.08 1.89 -12.02
CA GLN A 35 -1.59 0.54 -12.27
C GLN A 35 -2.67 0.52 -13.35
N ALA A 36 -3.65 1.42 -13.29
CA ALA A 36 -4.70 1.54 -14.30
C ALA A 36 -4.14 1.83 -15.69
N VAL A 37 -3.19 2.77 -15.80
CA VAL A 37 -2.52 3.09 -17.07
C VAL A 37 -1.77 1.88 -17.62
N LEU A 38 -1.04 1.15 -16.77
CA LEU A 38 -0.31 -0.05 -17.19
C LEU A 38 -1.24 -1.18 -17.61
N ALA A 39 -2.36 -1.38 -16.90
CA ALA A 39 -3.39 -2.34 -17.27
C ALA A 39 -4.01 -2.01 -18.63
N ILE A 40 -4.38 -0.75 -18.87
CA ILE A 40 -4.90 -0.30 -20.17
C ILE A 40 -3.88 -0.54 -21.29
N LYS A 41 -2.62 -0.17 -21.08
CA LYS A 41 -1.53 -0.43 -22.06
C LYS A 41 -1.38 -1.93 -22.34
N ALA A 42 -1.46 -2.77 -21.31
CA ALA A 42 -1.39 -4.22 -21.46
C ALA A 42 -2.59 -4.77 -22.24
N LEU A 43 -3.81 -4.30 -21.98
CA LEU A 43 -5.02 -4.70 -22.69
C LEU A 43 -4.99 -4.30 -24.16
N VAL A 44 -4.58 -3.06 -24.47
CA VAL A 44 -4.43 -2.57 -25.86
C VAL A 44 -3.36 -3.37 -26.60
N LYS A 45 -2.22 -3.64 -25.96
CA LYS A 45 -1.15 -4.46 -26.55
C LYS A 45 -1.59 -5.91 -26.77
N ARG A 46 -2.33 -6.49 -25.80
CA ARG A 46 -2.91 -7.83 -25.92
C ARG A 46 -3.85 -7.90 -27.10
N ASN A 47 -4.78 -6.94 -27.22
CA ASN A 47 -5.74 -6.89 -28.32
C ASN A 47 -5.05 -6.82 -29.68
N ARG A 48 -4.00 -5.99 -29.80
CA ARG A 48 -3.18 -5.92 -31.03
C ARG A 48 -2.43 -7.22 -31.35
N ARG A 49 -1.95 -7.94 -30.35
CA ARG A 49 -1.29 -9.25 -30.53
C ARG A 49 -2.26 -10.37 -30.87
N THR A 50 -3.47 -10.39 -30.33
CA THR A 50 -4.50 -11.36 -30.75
C THR A 50 -4.92 -11.18 -32.21
N HIS A 51 -4.79 -9.96 -32.77
CA HIS A 51 -4.95 -9.71 -34.21
C HIS A 51 -3.69 -9.97 -35.05
N ALA A 52 -2.53 -10.17 -34.42
CA ALA A 52 -1.26 -10.47 -35.07
C ALA A 52 -0.76 -11.84 -34.60
N LEU A 53 -1.34 -12.90 -35.18
CA LEU A 53 -0.84 -14.28 -35.02
C LEU A 53 0.69 -14.32 -35.23
N GLY A 54 1.44 -14.73 -34.20
CA GLY A 54 2.84 -15.16 -34.37
C GLY A 54 3.96 -14.25 -33.84
N ALA A 55 3.71 -13.30 -32.92
CA ALA A 55 4.84 -12.56 -32.31
C ALA A 55 5.54 -13.41 -31.23
N GLU A 56 6.71 -13.94 -31.56
CA GLU A 56 7.65 -14.61 -30.65
C GLU A 56 7.79 -13.86 -29.31
N ILE A 57 7.75 -14.62 -28.22
CA ILE A 57 8.11 -14.14 -26.88
C ILE A 57 9.62 -13.93 -26.91
N THR A 58 10.06 -12.70 -27.13
CA THR A 58 11.47 -12.34 -26.96
C THR A 58 11.84 -12.45 -25.48
N ASP A 59 12.38 -13.59 -25.10
CA ASP A 59 12.98 -13.83 -23.80
C ASP A 59 14.22 -12.92 -23.67
N GLY A 60 14.22 -12.03 -22.67
CA GLY A 60 15.36 -11.11 -22.42
C GLY A 60 15.04 -9.61 -22.40
N ALA A 61 13.80 -9.19 -22.66
CA ALA A 61 13.45 -7.77 -22.52
C ALA A 61 13.47 -7.34 -21.04
N SER A 62 14.37 -6.41 -20.68
CA SER A 62 14.41 -5.85 -19.32
C SER A 62 13.11 -5.12 -18.97
N LEU A 63 12.70 -5.20 -17.70
CA LEU A 63 11.47 -4.56 -17.24
C LEU A 63 11.53 -3.04 -17.48
N PRO A 64 10.57 -2.43 -18.19
CA PRO A 64 10.57 -0.99 -18.45
C PRO A 64 10.67 -0.17 -17.16
N TRP A 65 11.36 0.97 -17.22
CA TRP A 65 11.62 1.81 -16.04
C TRP A 65 10.33 2.24 -15.33
N TYR A 66 9.25 2.51 -16.08
CA TYR A 66 7.96 2.93 -15.52
C TYR A 66 7.29 1.80 -14.71
N THR A 67 7.54 0.53 -15.05
CA THR A 67 7.04 -0.61 -14.28
C THR A 67 7.86 -0.81 -13.01
N LYS A 68 9.17 -0.56 -13.06
CA LYS A 68 10.02 -0.53 -11.85
C LYS A 68 9.55 0.57 -10.90
N MET A 69 9.28 1.77 -11.42
CA MET A 69 8.77 2.89 -10.65
C MET A 69 7.39 2.59 -10.06
N GLN A 70 6.49 1.97 -10.82
CA GLN A 70 5.21 1.49 -10.31
C GLN A 70 5.40 0.52 -9.13
N TRP A 71 6.37 -0.39 -9.20
CA TRP A 71 6.65 -1.32 -8.11
C TRP A 71 7.10 -0.60 -6.85
N VAL A 72 7.93 0.44 -6.96
CA VAL A 72 8.34 1.26 -5.81
C VAL A 72 7.12 1.91 -5.17
N PHE A 73 6.27 2.58 -5.95
CA PHE A 73 5.03 3.19 -5.45
C PHE A 73 4.07 2.17 -4.84
N TYR A 74 4.00 0.97 -5.43
CA TYR A 74 3.21 -0.14 -4.89
C TYR A 74 3.67 -0.55 -3.50
N ASN A 75 4.98 -0.77 -3.34
CA ASN A 75 5.55 -1.21 -2.06
C ASN A 75 5.34 -0.15 -0.98
N ILE A 76 5.62 1.13 -1.31
CA ILE A 76 5.44 2.24 -0.37
C ILE A 76 3.97 2.42 0.00
N GLY A 77 3.07 2.50 -0.99
CA GLY A 77 1.65 2.74 -0.77
C GLY A 77 0.97 1.61 0.00
N SER A 78 1.26 0.35 -0.36
CA SER A 78 0.68 -0.83 0.30
C SER A 78 1.11 -0.92 1.76
N ASP A 79 2.41 -0.74 2.01
CA ASP A 79 2.96 -0.79 3.35
C ASP A 79 2.45 0.38 4.20
N ALA A 80 2.48 1.61 3.67
CA ALA A 80 2.03 2.79 4.38
C ALA A 80 0.53 2.73 4.73
N ALA A 81 -0.32 2.16 3.86
CA ALA A 81 -1.74 1.98 4.15
C ALA A 81 -1.98 0.98 5.28
N LEU A 82 -1.31 -0.17 5.30
CA LEU A 82 -1.38 -1.12 6.43
C LEU A 82 -0.80 -0.51 7.71
N ASN A 83 0.28 0.26 7.60
CA ASN A 83 0.94 0.91 8.71
C ASN A 83 0.00 1.89 9.42
N VAL A 84 -0.68 2.77 8.68
CA VAL A 84 -1.65 3.71 9.27
C VAL A 84 -2.86 2.99 9.86
N THR A 85 -3.28 1.85 9.30
CA THR A 85 -4.34 1.02 9.90
C THR A 85 -3.89 0.47 11.25
N VAL A 86 -2.72 -0.16 11.31
CA VAL A 86 -2.20 -0.78 12.54
C VAL A 86 -1.99 0.26 13.62
N ILE A 87 -1.33 1.38 13.30
CA ILE A 87 -1.11 2.46 14.27
C ILE A 87 -2.43 2.97 14.82
N PHE A 88 -3.40 3.27 13.95
CA PHE A 88 -4.69 3.81 14.38
C PHE A 88 -5.41 2.85 15.33
N TYR A 89 -5.61 1.59 14.93
CA TYR A 89 -6.38 0.65 15.75
C TYR A 89 -5.62 0.12 16.97
N ALA A 90 -4.29 0.06 16.93
CA ALA A 90 -3.50 -0.43 18.07
C ALA A 90 -3.21 0.64 19.12
N TYR A 91 -3.12 1.92 18.73
CA TYR A 91 -2.69 3.00 19.62
C TYR A 91 -3.69 4.13 19.81
N PHE A 92 -4.57 4.38 18.85
CA PHE A 92 -5.53 5.49 18.92
C PHE A 92 -6.96 5.06 19.26
N VAL A 93 -7.27 3.76 19.17
CA VAL A 93 -8.60 3.22 19.50
C VAL A 93 -8.49 2.36 20.75
N SER A 94 -9.21 2.73 21.80
CA SER A 94 -9.35 1.94 23.04
C SER A 94 -10.61 1.06 23.00
N PRO A 95 -10.66 -0.04 23.77
CA PRO A 95 -11.87 -0.84 23.89
C PRO A 95 -13.06 0.00 24.37
N GLY A 96 -14.12 0.05 23.56
CA GLY A 96 -15.32 0.84 23.84
C GLY A 96 -15.40 2.18 23.12
N ASP A 97 -14.33 2.62 22.44
CA ASP A 97 -14.33 3.86 21.67
C ASP A 97 -15.24 3.76 20.44
N TYR A 98 -15.95 4.86 20.16
CA TYR A 98 -16.68 5.02 18.91
C TYR A 98 -15.72 5.46 17.80
N VAL A 99 -15.58 4.63 16.76
CA VAL A 99 -14.78 4.97 15.57
C VAL A 99 -15.66 5.74 14.58
N HIS A 100 -15.33 7.01 14.31
CA HIS A 100 -16.08 7.81 13.36
C HIS A 100 -15.99 7.24 11.94
N PRO A 101 -17.03 7.41 11.09
CA PRO A 101 -17.02 6.90 9.72
C PRO A 101 -15.83 7.38 8.87
N VAL A 102 -15.39 8.63 9.09
CA VAL A 102 -14.22 9.17 8.39
C VAL A 102 -12.96 8.42 8.80
N ASP A 103 -12.77 8.18 10.10
CA ASP A 103 -11.60 7.45 10.62
C ASP A 103 -11.61 5.97 10.19
N PHE A 104 -12.79 5.34 10.21
CA PHE A 104 -12.97 3.99 9.68
C PHE A 104 -12.60 3.93 8.19
N HIS A 105 -13.00 4.92 7.40
CA HIS A 105 -12.62 5.00 6.00
C HIS A 105 -11.12 5.26 5.83
N THR A 106 -10.55 6.22 6.56
CA THR A 106 -9.16 6.64 6.38
C THR A 106 -8.13 5.61 6.88
N HIS A 107 -8.51 4.77 7.83
CA HIS A 107 -7.62 3.76 8.42
C HIS A 107 -8.06 2.34 8.08
N GLY A 108 -9.32 1.98 8.35
CA GLY A 108 -9.83 0.63 8.14
C GLY A 108 -9.94 0.25 6.66
N ILE A 109 -10.73 1.01 5.89
CA ILE A 109 -10.93 0.74 4.45
C ILE A 109 -9.60 0.86 3.70
N ASN A 110 -8.76 1.84 4.04
CA ASN A 110 -7.45 2.03 3.42
C ASN A 110 -6.57 0.76 3.48
N GLY A 111 -6.39 0.18 4.67
CA GLY A 111 -5.63 -1.07 4.82
C GLY A 111 -6.33 -2.28 4.20
N GLY A 112 -7.66 -2.38 4.36
CA GLY A 112 -8.44 -3.48 3.78
C GLY A 112 -8.34 -3.55 2.25
N MET A 113 -8.33 -2.41 1.58
CA MET A 113 -8.19 -2.33 0.13
C MET A 113 -6.83 -2.84 -0.36
N VAL A 114 -5.76 -2.65 0.40
CA VAL A 114 -4.44 -3.23 0.08
C VAL A 114 -4.46 -4.75 0.14
N ILE A 115 -5.10 -5.32 1.18
CA ILE A 115 -5.24 -6.77 1.28
C ILE A 115 -6.00 -7.30 0.06
N VAL A 116 -7.14 -6.71 -0.28
CA VAL A 116 -7.91 -7.08 -1.47
C VAL A 116 -7.06 -6.98 -2.75
N ASP A 117 -6.34 -5.88 -2.92
CA ASP A 117 -5.49 -5.64 -4.08
C ASP A 117 -4.35 -6.68 -4.23
N LEU A 118 -3.74 -7.11 -3.12
CA LEU A 118 -2.71 -8.15 -3.10
C LEU A 118 -3.23 -9.50 -3.63
N PHE A 119 -4.49 -9.82 -3.36
CA PHE A 119 -5.14 -11.05 -3.85
C PHE A 119 -5.58 -10.95 -5.31
N ILE A 120 -6.06 -9.78 -5.76
CA ILE A 120 -6.62 -9.60 -7.10
C ILE A 120 -5.54 -9.37 -8.17
N THR A 121 -4.59 -8.46 -7.94
CA THR A 121 -3.68 -7.99 -8.99
C THR A 121 -2.58 -8.97 -9.34
N GLY A 122 -2.34 -9.94 -8.47
CA GLY A 122 -1.26 -10.90 -8.64
C GLY A 122 0.13 -10.28 -8.49
N HIS A 123 0.25 -9.06 -7.96
CA HIS A 123 1.51 -8.32 -7.89
C HIS A 123 2.60 -9.12 -7.15
N PRO A 124 3.84 -9.20 -7.70
CA PRO A 124 4.93 -9.93 -7.06
C PRO A 124 5.47 -9.16 -5.84
N VAL A 125 5.58 -9.85 -4.71
CA VAL A 125 6.20 -9.33 -3.50
C VAL A 125 7.59 -9.94 -3.33
N ARG A 126 8.57 -9.12 -2.96
CA ARG A 126 9.95 -9.56 -2.68
C ARG A 126 10.37 -9.08 -1.30
N PRO A 127 10.76 -9.96 -0.36
CA PRO A 127 11.07 -9.56 1.02
C PRO A 127 12.08 -8.41 1.12
N LEU A 128 13.10 -8.40 0.26
CA LEU A 128 14.11 -7.35 0.25
C LEU A 128 13.55 -5.96 -0.09
N HIS A 129 12.41 -5.84 -0.78
CA HIS A 129 11.83 -4.55 -1.16
C HIS A 129 11.24 -3.74 0.01
N VAL A 130 11.30 -4.24 1.26
CA VAL A 130 10.96 -3.50 2.48
C VAL A 130 11.74 -2.18 2.59
N PHE A 131 12.94 -2.11 2.02
CA PHE A 131 13.75 -0.90 2.05
C PHE A 131 13.07 0.31 1.39
N HIS A 132 12.16 0.11 0.42
CA HIS A 132 11.44 1.21 -0.21
C HIS A 132 10.61 1.97 0.83
N SER A 133 9.86 1.25 1.66
CA SER A 133 9.02 1.82 2.72
C SER A 133 9.85 2.35 3.87
N LEU A 134 10.94 1.66 4.27
CA LEU A 134 11.88 2.16 5.27
C LEU A 134 12.52 3.49 4.85
N LEU A 135 12.96 3.61 3.59
CA LEU A 135 13.53 4.85 3.07
C LEU A 135 12.50 5.97 3.06
N MET A 136 11.25 5.67 2.67
CA MET A 136 10.15 6.63 2.70
C MET A 136 9.88 7.14 4.13
N THR A 137 9.86 6.23 5.12
CA THR A 137 9.75 6.59 6.53
C THR A 137 10.89 7.52 6.95
N VAL A 138 12.14 7.20 6.63
CA VAL A 138 13.29 8.03 6.99
C VAL A 138 13.17 9.43 6.37
N ILE A 139 12.76 9.51 5.10
CA ILE A 139 12.50 10.79 4.42
C ILE A 139 11.44 11.60 5.17
N TYR A 140 10.33 10.98 5.55
CA TYR A 140 9.26 11.65 6.29
C TYR A 140 9.73 12.10 7.69
N LEU A 141 10.48 11.29 8.41
CA LEU A 141 11.01 11.65 9.73
C LEU A 141 11.97 12.84 9.64
N ILE A 142 12.89 12.84 8.67
CA ILE A 142 13.78 13.99 8.41
C ILE A 142 12.95 15.24 8.10
N PHE A 143 11.96 15.13 7.21
CA PHE A 143 11.04 16.22 6.93
C PHE A 143 10.35 16.73 8.20
N SER A 144 9.85 15.84 9.06
CA SER A 144 9.14 16.22 10.27
C SER A 144 10.00 16.99 11.26
N VAL A 145 11.27 16.61 11.41
CA VAL A 145 12.25 17.32 12.24
C VAL A 145 12.51 18.70 11.66
N ILE A 146 12.84 18.79 10.36
CA ILE A 146 13.12 20.06 9.69
C ILE A 146 11.90 21.00 9.77
N TYR A 147 10.71 20.47 9.50
CA TYR A 147 9.45 21.22 9.56
C TYR A 147 9.22 21.83 10.94
N THR A 148 9.37 21.04 12.01
CA THR A 148 9.22 21.51 13.39
C THR A 148 10.28 22.57 13.73
N MET A 149 11.56 22.32 13.40
CA MET A 149 12.66 23.24 13.70
C MET A 149 12.59 24.55 12.91
N ALA A 150 11.96 24.54 11.73
CA ALA A 150 11.68 25.74 10.94
C ALA A 150 10.48 26.56 11.45
N GLY A 151 9.85 26.15 12.56
CA GLY A 151 8.69 26.84 13.13
C GLY A 151 7.35 26.42 12.54
N GLY A 152 7.30 25.30 11.80
CA GLY A 152 6.06 24.74 11.26
C GLY A 152 5.06 24.39 12.36
N THR A 153 3.77 24.53 12.06
CA THR A 153 2.68 24.21 13.02
C THR A 153 1.64 23.28 12.42
N ASN A 154 0.89 22.58 13.25
CA ASN A 154 -0.27 21.79 12.81
C ASN A 154 -1.53 22.65 12.64
N GLY A 155 -2.66 22.03 12.28
CA GLY A 155 -3.94 22.72 12.09
C GLY A 155 -4.49 23.46 13.32
N VAL A 156 -3.91 23.25 14.50
CA VAL A 156 -4.25 23.95 15.75
C VAL A 156 -3.11 24.84 16.26
N SER A 157 -2.20 25.25 15.37
CA SER A 157 -1.09 26.18 15.64
C SER A 157 -0.10 25.70 16.72
N LYS A 158 0.05 24.39 16.91
CA LYS A 158 1.10 23.79 17.77
C LYS A 158 2.31 23.40 16.95
N ASN A 159 3.51 23.58 17.49
CA ASN A 159 4.80 23.35 16.80
C ASN A 159 5.22 21.88 16.76
N TYR A 160 4.31 21.02 16.33
CA TYR A 160 4.56 19.61 16.06
C TYR A 160 3.52 19.12 15.06
N ILE A 161 3.87 18.14 14.22
CA ILE A 161 2.90 17.53 13.30
C ILE A 161 1.97 16.60 14.08
N TYR A 162 2.57 15.66 14.82
CA TYR A 162 1.90 14.77 15.74
C TYR A 162 2.44 15.03 17.15
N VAL A 163 1.58 14.97 18.16
CA VAL A 163 2.00 15.17 19.56
C VAL A 163 3.10 14.19 19.99
N TYR A 164 3.10 12.98 19.42
CA TYR A 164 4.12 11.94 19.66
C TYR A 164 5.47 12.25 19.00
N PHE A 165 5.53 13.21 18.07
CA PHE A 165 6.75 13.68 17.41
C PHE A 165 7.01 15.15 17.76
N ASP A 166 6.78 15.52 19.02
CA ASP A 166 7.23 16.82 19.53
C ASP A 166 8.76 16.81 19.70
N TRP A 167 9.45 17.05 18.59
CA TRP A 167 10.91 17.09 18.52
C TRP A 167 11.53 18.19 19.39
N LYS A 168 10.75 19.17 19.84
CA LYS A 168 11.24 20.33 20.58
C LYS A 168 11.08 20.16 22.08
N GLU A 169 9.93 19.69 22.53
CA GLU A 169 9.63 19.51 23.95
C GLU A 169 10.36 18.27 24.52
N ASP A 170 10.27 17.13 23.81
CA ASP A 170 10.89 15.87 24.24
C ASP A 170 11.46 15.10 23.05
N PRO A 171 12.66 15.47 22.56
CA PRO A 171 13.30 14.80 21.43
C PRO A 171 13.62 13.32 21.72
N GLY A 172 13.80 12.95 22.99
CA GLY A 172 14.05 11.57 23.39
C GLY A 172 12.85 10.69 23.14
N MET A 173 11.68 11.07 23.67
CA MET A 173 10.44 10.35 23.44
C MET A 173 9.98 10.41 21.99
N ALA A 174 10.17 11.54 21.30
CA ALA A 174 9.89 11.64 19.87
C ALA A 174 10.71 10.62 19.05
N THR A 175 11.99 10.41 19.40
CA THR A 175 12.84 9.40 18.76
C THR A 175 12.35 7.98 19.03
N VAL A 176 11.94 7.68 20.26
CA VAL A 176 11.36 6.36 20.62
C VAL A 176 10.09 6.10 19.80
N HIS A 177 9.18 7.06 19.74
CA HIS A 177 7.96 6.95 18.94
C HIS A 177 8.28 6.78 17.44
N ALA A 178 9.27 7.49 16.90
CA ALA A 178 9.66 7.31 15.50
C ALA A 178 10.18 5.88 15.21
N LEU A 179 11.00 5.31 16.10
CA LEU A 179 11.50 3.95 15.95
C LEU A 179 10.38 2.90 16.05
N VAL A 180 9.50 3.04 17.04
CA VAL A 180 8.40 2.08 17.27
C VAL A 180 7.31 2.23 16.20
N PHE A 181 6.79 3.44 15.99
CA PHE A 181 5.65 3.68 15.12
C PHE A 181 5.99 3.76 13.65
N CYS A 182 7.21 4.12 13.26
CA CYS A 182 7.50 4.33 11.84
C CYS A 182 8.46 3.29 11.28
N VAL A 183 9.32 2.67 12.09
CA VAL A 183 10.29 1.67 11.61
C VAL A 183 9.81 0.25 11.91
N PHE A 184 9.48 -0.05 13.18
CA PHE A 184 9.07 -1.40 13.56
C PHE A 184 7.74 -1.80 12.92
N SER A 185 6.77 -0.90 12.91
CA SER A 185 5.46 -1.10 12.25
C SER A 185 5.58 -1.37 10.74
N VAL A 186 6.57 -0.77 10.04
CA VAL A 186 6.83 -1.02 8.62
C VAL A 186 7.30 -2.45 8.41
N VAL A 187 8.19 -2.96 9.27
CA VAL A 187 8.63 -4.36 9.19
C VAL A 187 7.46 -5.31 9.42
N ILE A 188 6.59 -5.03 10.40
CA ILE A 188 5.40 -5.84 10.67
C ILE A 188 4.43 -5.80 9.48
N ALA A 189 4.12 -4.63 8.94
CA ALA A 189 3.26 -4.48 7.76
C ALA A 189 3.84 -5.25 6.56
N TRP A 190 5.15 -5.18 6.35
CA TRP A 190 5.82 -5.92 5.29
C TRP A 190 5.77 -7.44 5.48
N VAL A 191 5.86 -7.94 6.71
CA VAL A 191 5.66 -9.36 7.03
C VAL A 191 4.23 -9.79 6.67
N VAL A 192 3.22 -8.97 6.96
CA VAL A 192 1.83 -9.23 6.56
C VAL A 192 1.71 -9.29 5.04
N ILE A 193 2.28 -8.33 4.32
CA ILE A 193 2.27 -8.30 2.84
C ILE A 193 2.93 -9.57 2.27
N CYS A 194 4.09 -9.96 2.80
CA CYS A 194 4.77 -11.19 2.40
C CYS A 194 3.93 -12.43 2.71
N GLY A 195 3.28 -12.48 3.88
CA GLY A 195 2.38 -13.56 4.27
C GLY A 195 1.19 -13.70 3.34
N CYS A 196 0.50 -12.59 3.02
CA CYS A 196 -0.59 -12.56 2.04
C CYS A 196 -0.13 -13.03 0.66
N TYR A 197 1.05 -12.60 0.22
CA TYR A 197 1.64 -13.06 -1.03
C TYR A 197 1.88 -14.57 -1.04
N VAL A 198 2.51 -15.13 0.00
CA VAL A 198 2.75 -16.57 0.11
C VAL A 198 1.43 -17.33 0.12
N LEU A 199 0.46 -16.90 0.94
CA LEU A 199 -0.87 -17.50 1.02
C LEU A 199 -1.55 -17.53 -0.36
N ARG A 200 -1.51 -16.42 -1.11
CA ARG A 200 -2.05 -16.36 -2.47
C ARG A 200 -1.38 -17.37 -3.41
N GLN A 201 -0.06 -17.52 -3.34
CA GLN A 201 0.67 -18.49 -4.17
C GLN A 201 0.28 -19.91 -3.83
N LEU A 202 0.14 -20.24 -2.54
CA LEU A 202 -0.31 -21.56 -2.09
C LEU A 202 -1.73 -21.85 -2.56
N LEU A 203 -2.66 -20.90 -2.38
CA LEU A 203 -4.04 -21.04 -2.86
C LEU A 203 -4.09 -21.26 -4.39
N HIS A 204 -3.31 -20.48 -5.15
CA HIS A 204 -3.23 -20.66 -6.59
C HIS A 204 -2.69 -22.04 -6.98
N GLN A 205 -1.68 -22.55 -6.28
CA GLN A 205 -1.13 -23.89 -6.52
C GLN A 205 -2.14 -24.99 -6.18
N CYS A 206 -2.86 -24.88 -5.07
CA CYS A 206 -3.90 -25.85 -4.69
C CYS A 206 -5.03 -25.91 -5.73
N LEU A 207 -5.60 -24.75 -6.08
CA LEU A 207 -6.73 -24.68 -7.02
C LEU A 207 -6.37 -25.15 -8.43
N THR A 208 -5.15 -24.83 -8.89
CA THR A 208 -4.69 -25.27 -10.23
C THR A 208 -4.28 -26.74 -10.26
N LYS A 209 -3.89 -27.32 -9.13
CA LYS A 209 -3.64 -28.77 -9.02
C LYS A 209 -4.94 -29.55 -9.09
N GLU A 210 -5.95 -29.17 -8.29
CA GLU A 210 -7.29 -29.78 -8.34
C GLU A 210 -7.87 -29.75 -9.76
N THR A 211 -7.80 -28.59 -10.43
CA THR A 211 -8.31 -28.46 -11.80
C THR A 211 -7.57 -29.38 -12.79
N LYS A 212 -6.28 -29.65 -12.58
CA LYS A 212 -5.52 -30.58 -13.44
C LYS A 212 -5.93 -32.02 -13.18
N ASP A 213 -6.09 -32.41 -11.92
CA ASP A 213 -6.49 -33.76 -11.53
C ASP A 213 -7.91 -34.07 -12.05
N ASP A 214 -8.86 -33.13 -11.92
CA ASP A 214 -10.23 -33.24 -12.45
C ASP A 214 -10.26 -33.40 -13.99
N ASN A 215 -9.43 -32.63 -14.70
CA ASN A 215 -9.35 -32.70 -16.16
C ASN A 215 -8.76 -34.04 -16.64
N VAL A 216 -7.77 -34.58 -15.92
CA VAL A 216 -7.19 -35.89 -16.24
C VAL A 216 -8.23 -37.00 -16.03
N GLU A 217 -8.93 -36.98 -14.90
CA GLU A 217 -10.00 -37.95 -14.62
C GLU A 217 -11.14 -37.89 -15.66
N CYS A 218 -11.57 -36.69 -16.06
CA CYS A 218 -12.57 -36.52 -17.11
C CYS A 218 -12.12 -37.09 -18.47
N VAL A 219 -10.85 -36.86 -18.84
CA VAL A 219 -10.28 -37.41 -20.09
C VAL A 219 -10.26 -38.93 -20.04
N ASP A 220 -9.80 -39.54 -18.94
CA ASP A 220 -9.75 -41.00 -18.79
C ASP A 220 -11.14 -41.64 -18.87
N VAL A 221 -12.17 -41.03 -18.29
CA VAL A 221 -13.58 -41.48 -18.39
C VAL A 221 -14.10 -41.40 -19.83
N THR A 222 -13.79 -40.32 -20.56
CA THR A 222 -14.20 -40.19 -21.98
C THR A 222 -13.51 -41.20 -22.90
N VAL A 223 -12.23 -41.52 -22.67
CA VAL A 223 -11.52 -42.55 -23.44
C VAL A 223 -12.10 -43.94 -23.16
N SER A 224 -12.37 -44.26 -21.90
CA SER A 224 -12.94 -45.57 -21.52
C SER A 224 -14.35 -45.83 -22.08
N THR A 225 -15.14 -44.78 -22.27
CA THR A 225 -16.50 -44.88 -22.83
C THR A 225 -16.52 -44.96 -24.37
N ALA A 226 -15.47 -44.48 -25.04
CA ALA A 226 -15.34 -44.54 -26.50
C ALA A 226 -14.86 -45.91 -27.02
N GLU A 227 -14.25 -46.75 -26.17
CA GLU A 227 -13.73 -48.08 -26.52
C GLU A 227 -14.75 -49.24 -26.34
N LYS A 228 -16.01 -48.95 -25.99
CA LYS A 228 -17.11 -49.93 -25.88
C LYS A 228 -18.16 -49.73 -26.97
#